data_AF-G7IDZ6-F1
#
_entry.id   AF-G7IDZ6-F1
#
_cell.length_a   1.000
_cell.length_b   1.000
_cell.length_c   1.000
_cell.angle_alpha   90.00
_cell.angle_beta   90.00
_cell.angle_gamma   90.00
#
_symmetry.space_group_name_H-M   'P 1'
#
loop_
_entity.id
_entity.type
_entity.pdbx_description
1 polymer ?
#
loop_
_entity_poly.entity_id
_entity_poly.type
_entity_poly.pdbx_seq_one_letter_code
_entity_poly.pdbx_strand_id
1 'polypeptide(L)'
;MVIDYCKKHVDATAASSDEKPSEDDLKNWDAEFVKVDQATLFDLILAANYLDIKGLLDLTCQIVADMIKGKTPEEIRKTFNIKNDFTPKEEEEVRWENQWAFE
;
A
#
# COMPACT_ATOMS: atom_id res chain seq x y z
N MET A 1 2.89 -2.67 -16.32
CA MET A 1 2.24 -2.18 -15.09
C MET A 1 2.19 -0.66 -15.02
N VAL A 2 3.29 0.07 -14.75
CA VAL A 2 3.23 1.55 -14.58
C VAL A 2 2.58 2.26 -15.78
N ILE A 3 2.98 1.89 -17.01
CA ILE A 3 2.40 2.45 -18.24
C ILE A 3 0.89 2.14 -18.34
N ASP A 4 0.47 0.95 -17.91
CA ASP A 4 -0.92 0.51 -17.98
C ASP A 4 -1.79 1.28 -16.98
N TYR A 5 -1.26 1.53 -15.78
CA TYR A 5 -1.86 2.42 -14.78
C TYR A 5 -2.09 3.82 -15.37
N CYS A 6 -1.04 4.42 -15.95
CA CYS A 6 -1.13 5.75 -16.56
C CYS A 6 -2.16 5.79 -17.70
N LYS A 7 -2.15 4.80 -18.60
CA LYS A 7 -3.14 4.73 -19.69
C LYS A 7 -4.57 4.67 -19.15
N LYS A 8 -4.84 3.77 -18.20
CA LYS A 8 -6.17 3.64 -17.61
C LYS A 8 -6.67 4.96 -16.98
N HIS A 9 -5.80 5.67 -16.28
CA HIS A 9 -6.15 6.92 -15.60
C HIS A 9 -6.29 8.11 -16.56
N VAL A 10 -5.49 8.15 -17.62
CA VAL A 10 -5.61 9.15 -18.69
C VAL A 10 -6.89 8.90 -19.49
N ASP A 11 -7.18 7.65 -19.87
CA ASP A 11 -8.40 7.31 -20.60
C ASP A 11 -9.65 7.63 -19.77
N ALA A 12 -9.63 7.35 -18.46
CA ALA A 12 -10.72 7.70 -17.55
C ALA A 12 -10.93 9.22 -17.38
N THR A 13 -9.87 10.02 -17.50
CA THR A 13 -9.96 11.49 -17.46
C THR A 13 -10.34 12.11 -18.79
N ALA A 14 -9.98 11.46 -19.91
CA ALA A 14 -10.29 11.91 -21.27
C ALA A 14 -11.68 11.47 -21.77
N ALA A 15 -12.32 10.50 -21.11
CA ALA A 15 -13.65 10.00 -21.47
C ALA A 15 -14.72 11.10 -21.41
N SER A 16 -15.65 11.05 -22.37
CA SER A 16 -16.84 11.90 -22.36
C SER A 16 -17.73 11.55 -21.17
N SER A 17 -18.59 12.49 -20.74
CA SER A 17 -19.42 12.31 -19.53
C SER A 17 -20.34 11.08 -19.56
N ASP A 18 -20.70 10.57 -20.75
CA ASP A 18 -21.52 9.36 -20.91
C ASP A 18 -20.71 8.05 -20.85
N GLU A 19 -19.39 8.09 -21.05
CA GLU A 19 -18.49 6.93 -21.03
C GLU A 19 -17.50 6.95 -19.86
N LYS A 20 -17.54 8.00 -19.03
CA LYS A 20 -16.62 8.18 -17.92
C LYS A 20 -16.88 7.11 -16.85
N PRO A 21 -15.88 6.26 -16.51
CA PRO A 21 -16.03 5.31 -15.42
C PRO A 21 -16.30 6.08 -14.12
N SER A 22 -17.17 5.52 -13.27
CA SER A 22 -17.40 6.10 -11.95
C SER A 22 -16.12 6.08 -11.12
N GLU A 23 -16.04 6.93 -10.10
CA GLU A 23 -14.91 6.89 -9.16
C GLU A 23 -14.79 5.51 -8.48
N ASP A 24 -15.90 4.83 -8.25
CA ASP A 24 -15.91 3.51 -7.63
C ASP A 24 -15.40 2.43 -8.59
N ASP A 25 -15.71 2.53 -9.89
CA ASP A 25 -15.15 1.63 -10.91
C ASP A 25 -13.63 1.77 -11.01
N LEU A 26 -13.13 3.01 -10.93
CA LEU A 26 -11.70 3.30 -10.96
C LEU A 26 -11.00 2.72 -9.72
N LYS A 27 -11.56 2.93 -8.53
CA LYS A 27 -11.04 2.36 -7.26
C LYS A 27 -11.04 0.84 -7.26
N ASN A 28 -12.09 0.21 -7.79
CA ASN A 28 -12.17 -1.25 -7.90
C ASN A 28 -11.11 -1.78 -8.87
N TRP A 29 -10.90 -1.09 -9.99
CA TRP A 29 -9.84 -1.45 -10.93
C TRP A 29 -8.45 -1.29 -10.29
N ASP A 30 -8.23 -0.20 -9.55
CA ASP A 30 -6.99 0.06 -8.82
C ASP A 30 -6.69 -1.04 -7.81
N ALA A 31 -7.70 -1.45 -7.02
CA ALA A 31 -7.58 -2.52 -6.03
C ALA A 31 -7.19 -3.87 -6.66
N GLU A 32 -7.75 -4.21 -7.82
CA GLU A 32 -7.37 -5.42 -8.54
C GLU A 32 -6.01 -5.26 -9.26
N PHE A 33 -5.67 -4.07 -9.74
CA PHE A 33 -4.42 -3.80 -10.45
C PHE A 33 -3.18 -3.98 -9.54
N VAL A 34 -3.30 -3.60 -8.26
CA VAL A 34 -2.22 -3.72 -7.26
C VAL A 34 -2.24 -5.05 -6.49
N LYS A 35 -3.13 -5.98 -6.86
CA LYS A 35 -3.21 -7.33 -6.28
C LYS A 35 -2.14 -8.25 -6.86
N VAL A 36 -0.90 -7.88 -6.62
CA VAL A 36 0.32 -8.58 -7.03
C VAL A 36 1.05 -9.13 -5.81
N ASP A 37 2.11 -9.90 -6.03
CA ASP A 37 2.98 -10.34 -4.96
C ASP A 37 3.76 -9.15 -4.34
N GLN A 38 4.29 -9.33 -3.13
CA GLN A 38 4.99 -8.27 -2.39
C GLN A 38 6.21 -7.71 -3.13
N ALA A 39 6.96 -8.55 -3.86
CA ALA A 39 8.15 -8.07 -4.56
C ALA A 39 7.74 -7.12 -5.69
N THR A 40 6.74 -7.50 -6.48
CA THR A 40 6.17 -6.63 -7.52
C THR A 40 5.57 -5.35 -6.92
N LEU A 41 4.87 -5.44 -5.77
CA LEU A 41 4.32 -4.25 -5.09
C LEU A 41 5.43 -3.26 -4.68
N PHE A 42 6.55 -3.75 -4.13
CA PHE A 42 7.67 -2.89 -3.76
C PHE A 42 8.37 -2.28 -4.98
N ASP A 43 8.54 -3.05 -6.05
CA ASP A 43 9.07 -2.51 -7.31
C ASP A 43 8.16 -1.42 -7.89
N LEU A 44 6.83 -1.58 -7.75
CA LEU A 44 5.86 -0.54 -8.16
C LEU A 44 5.97 0.72 -7.30
N ILE A 45 6.16 0.60 -5.98
CA ILE A 45 6.38 1.75 -5.09
C ILE A 45 7.64 2.51 -5.51
N LEU A 46 8.74 1.79 -5.75
CA LEU A 46 10.01 2.39 -6.18
C LEU A 46 9.87 3.07 -7.55
N ALA A 47 9.22 2.41 -8.51
CA ALA A 47 9.00 2.97 -9.85
C ALA A 47 8.08 4.19 -9.81
N ALA A 48 7.00 4.16 -9.03
CA ALA A 48 6.08 5.28 -8.87
C ALA A 48 6.76 6.50 -8.24
N ASN A 49 7.59 6.27 -7.21
CA ASN A 49 8.40 7.32 -6.59
C ASN A 49 9.46 7.89 -7.56
N TYR A 50 10.16 7.03 -8.29
CA TYR A 50 11.19 7.45 -9.25
C TYR A 50 10.61 8.29 -10.41
N LEU A 51 9.42 7.90 -10.89
CA LEU A 51 8.73 8.56 -12.01
C LEU A 51 7.80 9.71 -11.57
N ASP A 52 7.75 10.01 -10.27
CA ASP A 52 6.89 11.03 -9.66
C ASP A 52 5.39 10.88 -10.00
N ILE A 53 4.90 9.63 -9.96
CA ILE A 53 3.49 9.30 -10.23
C ILE A 53 2.74 9.23 -8.91
N LYS A 54 2.33 10.39 -8.39
CA LYS A 54 1.69 10.51 -7.07
C LYS A 54 0.51 9.56 -6.87
N GLY A 55 -0.38 9.41 -7.85
CA GLY A 55 -1.56 8.53 -7.72
C GLY A 55 -1.19 7.06 -7.50
N LEU A 56 -0.21 6.56 -8.24
CA LEU A 56 0.28 5.19 -8.09
C LEU A 56 1.04 4.99 -6.78
N LEU A 57 1.82 6.01 -6.37
CA LEU A 57 2.54 6.00 -5.10
C LEU A 57 1.58 5.95 -3.92
N ASP A 58 0.57 6.82 -3.89
CA ASP A 58 -0.45 6.85 -2.85
C ASP A 58 -1.21 5.52 -2.78
N LEU A 59 -1.64 4.99 -3.93
CA LEU A 59 -2.34 3.71 -4.02
C LEU A 59 -1.52 2.57 -3.44
N THR A 60 -0.26 2.42 -3.88
CA THR A 60 0.60 1.33 -3.42
C THR A 60 0.99 1.47 -1.94
N CYS A 61 1.17 2.70 -1.44
CA CYS A 61 1.39 2.95 -0.02
C CYS A 61 0.16 2.61 0.83
N GLN A 62 -1.05 2.91 0.34
CA GLN A 62 -2.30 2.55 1.01
C GLN A 62 -2.44 1.04 1.17
N ILE A 63 -2.10 0.25 0.15
CA ILE A 63 -2.12 -1.22 0.23
C ILE A 63 -1.15 -1.73 1.30
N VAL A 64 0.07 -1.19 1.36
CA VAL A 64 1.03 -1.55 2.42
C VAL A 64 0.50 -1.18 3.80
N ALA A 65 -0.14 -0.01 3.94
CA ALA A 65 -0.77 0.40 5.19
C ALA A 65 -1.93 -0.54 5.60
N ASP A 66 -2.76 -0.97 4.65
CA ASP A 66 -3.84 -1.93 4.88
C ASP A 66 -3.31 -3.33 5.25
N MET A 67 -2.14 -3.73 4.74
CA MET A 67 -1.47 -4.96 5.16
C MET A 67 -0.95 -4.92 6.59
N ILE A 68 -0.75 -3.73 7.17
CA ILE A 68 -0.28 -3.50 8.54
C ILE A 68 -1.45 -3.32 9.50
N LYS A 69 -2.52 -2.68 9.04
CA LYS A 69 -3.69 -2.32 9.84
C LYS A 69 -4.27 -3.55 10.55
N GLY A 70 -4.40 -3.46 11.87
CA GLY A 70 -5.00 -4.50 12.71
C GLY A 70 -4.12 -5.73 12.97
N LYS A 71 -2.87 -5.75 12.50
CA LYS A 71 -1.91 -6.81 12.80
C LYS A 71 -1.06 -6.50 14.03
N THR A 72 -0.64 -7.54 14.74
CA THR A 72 0.33 -7.36 15.84
C THR A 72 1.74 -7.09 15.30
N PRO A 73 2.65 -6.50 16.11
CA PRO A 73 4.05 -6.33 15.73
C PRO A 73 4.71 -7.62 15.24
N GLU A 74 4.40 -8.76 15.85
CA GLU A 74 4.93 -10.07 15.47
C GLU A 74 4.41 -10.53 14.10
N GLU A 75 3.12 -10.31 13.81
CA GLU A 75 2.52 -10.63 12.51
C GLU A 75 3.05 -9.73 11.39
N ILE A 76 3.26 -8.44 11.67
CA ILE A 76 3.88 -7.48 10.75
C ILE A 76 5.30 -7.95 10.44
N ARG A 77 6.11 -8.22 11.48
CA ARG A 77 7.49 -8.70 11.31
C ARG A 77 7.55 -9.95 10.45
N LYS A 78 6.66 -10.93 10.68
CA LYS A 78 6.57 -12.14 9.87
C LYS A 78 6.15 -11.84 8.42
N THR A 79 5.15 -10.98 8.22
CA THR A 79 4.60 -10.62 6.90
C THR A 79 5.66 -9.96 6.02
N PHE A 80 6.49 -9.09 6.60
CA PHE A 80 7.50 -8.31 5.89
C PHE A 80 8.91 -8.88 6.02
N ASN A 81 9.05 -10.07 6.61
CA ASN A 81 10.34 -10.73 6.87
C ASN A 81 11.34 -9.82 7.62
N ILE A 82 10.84 -9.06 8.59
CA ILE A 82 11.62 -8.14 9.43
C ILE A 82 12.11 -8.90 10.66
N LYS A 83 13.42 -8.85 10.90
CA LYS A 83 14.03 -9.39 12.12
C LYS A 83 13.75 -8.47 13.30
N ASN A 84 13.29 -9.01 14.43
CA ASN A 84 13.25 -8.27 15.68
C ASN A 84 14.68 -8.01 16.16
N ASP A 85 15.02 -6.73 16.32
CA ASP A 85 16.32 -6.24 16.76
C ASP A 85 16.29 -5.68 18.19
N PHE A 86 15.12 -5.65 18.84
CA PHE A 86 15.00 -5.33 20.25
C PHE A 86 15.49 -6.48 21.14
N THR A 87 16.14 -6.11 22.24
CA THR A 87 16.31 -7.02 23.37
C THR A 87 14.96 -7.25 24.10
N PRO A 88 14.80 -8.33 24.87
CA PRO A 88 13.55 -8.58 25.60
C PRO A 88 13.14 -7.42 26.51
N LYS A 89 14.11 -6.74 27.14
CA LYS A 89 13.87 -5.58 28.02
C LYS A 89 13.36 -4.37 27.25
N GLU A 90 13.96 -4.06 26.10
CA GLU A 90 13.51 -2.96 25.24
C GLU A 90 12.13 -3.22 24.66
N GLU A 91 11.84 -4.47 24.26
CA GLU A 91 10.51 -4.84 23.75
C GLU A 91 9.43 -4.73 24.84
N GLU A 92 9.73 -5.11 26.08
CA GLU A 92 8.83 -4.92 27.22
C GLU A 92 8.58 -3.45 27.53
N GLU A 93 9.63 -2.61 27.53
CA GLU A 93 9.52 -1.16 27.75
C GLU A 93 8.68 -0.49 26.67
N VAL A 94 8.95 -0.79 25.39
CA VAL A 94 8.16 -0.25 24.26
C VAL A 94 6.70 -0.74 24.32
N ARG A 95 6.47 -2.01 24.68
CA ARG A 95 5.11 -2.55 24.83
C ARG A 95 4.36 -1.88 25.98
N TRP A 96 5.04 -1.57 27.08
CA TRP A 96 4.48 -0.83 28.22
C TRP A 96 4.11 0.61 27.85
N GLU A 97 5.02 1.33 27.19
CA GLU A 97 4.78 2.71 26.76
C GLU A 97 3.66 2.86 25.73
N ASN A 98 3.48 1.86 24.87
CA ASN A 98 2.50 1.87 23.80
C ASN A 98 1.20 1.12 24.14
N GLN A 99 0.93 0.80 25.41
CA GLN A 99 -0.31 0.12 25.83
C GLN A 99 -1.57 0.83 25.34
N TRP A 100 -1.57 2.17 25.33
CA TRP A 100 -2.68 2.99 24.85
C TRP A 100 -3.08 2.73 23.39
N ALA A 101 -2.16 2.20 22.55
CA ALA A 101 -2.45 1.89 21.16
C ALA A 101 -3.15 0.53 20.98
N PHE A 102 -3.26 -0.25 22.05
CA PHE A 102 -3.84 -1.59 22.07
C PHE A 102 -5.06 -1.71 23.01
N GLU A 103 -5.55 -0.59 23.56
CA GLU A 103 -6.81 -0.47 24.33
C GLU A 103 -8.03 -0.18 23.44
#